data_AF-Q02094-F1
#
_entry.id   AF-Q02094-F1
#
_cell.length_a   1.000
_cell.length_b   1.000
_cell.length_c   1.000
_cell.angle_alpha   90.00
_cell.angle_beta   90.00
_cell.angle_gamma   90.00
#
_symmetry.space_group_name_H-M   'P 1'
#
loop_
_entity.id
_entity.type
_entity.pdbx_description
1 polymer ?
#
loop_
_entity_poly.entity_id
_entity_poly.type
_entity_poly.pdbx_seq_one_letter_code
_entity_poly.pdbx_strand_id
1 'polypeptide(L)'
;MRFTFPLMAIVLEIAMIVLFGLFVEYETDQTVLEQLNITKPTDMGIFFELYPLFQDVHVMIFVGFGFLMTFLKKYGFSSVGINLLVAALGLQWGTIVQGILQSQGQKFNIGIKNMINADFSAATVLISFGAVLGKTSPTQMLIMTILEIVFFAHNEYLVSEIFKASDIGASMTIHAFGAYFGLAVAGILYRSGLRKGHENEESAYYSDLFAMIGTLFLWMFWPSFNSAIAEPGDKQCRAIVNTYFSLAACVLTAFAFSSLVEHRGKLNMVHIQNATLAGGVAVGTCADMAIHPFGSMIIGSIAGMVSVLGYKFLTPLFTTKLRIHDTCGVHNLHGLPGVVGGLAGIVAVAMGASNTSMAMQAAALGSSIGTAVVGGLMTGLILKLPLWGQPSDQNCYDDSVYWKVPKTR
;
A
#
# COMPACT_ATOMS: atom_id res chain seq x y z
N MET A 1 7.09 2.23 -26.43
CA MET A 1 7.48 1.02 -25.66
C MET A 1 8.82 0.43 -26.12
N ARG A 2 8.98 -0.12 -27.35
CA ARG A 2 10.21 -0.85 -27.78
C ARG A 2 11.55 -0.21 -27.41
N PHE A 3 11.66 1.12 -27.50
CA PHE A 3 12.87 1.86 -27.11
C PHE A 3 12.69 2.65 -25.82
N THR A 4 11.54 3.33 -25.66
CA THR A 4 11.27 4.21 -24.51
C THR A 4 11.31 3.48 -23.17
N PHE A 5 10.70 2.29 -23.08
CA PHE A 5 10.62 1.54 -21.84
C PHE A 5 11.97 0.94 -21.43
N PRO A 6 12.67 0.18 -22.30
CA PRO A 6 13.98 -0.37 -21.94
C PRO A 6 15.01 0.72 -21.61
N LEU A 7 15.03 1.83 -22.38
CA LEU A 7 15.95 2.93 -22.12
C LEU A 7 15.73 3.50 -20.71
N MET A 8 14.48 3.78 -20.33
CA MET A 8 14.19 4.32 -19.02
C MET A 8 14.51 3.33 -17.90
N ALA A 9 14.16 2.05 -18.07
CA ALA A 9 14.48 1.02 -17.08
C ALA A 9 15.99 0.90 -16.86
N ILE A 10 16.79 0.87 -17.94
CA ILE A 10 18.26 0.81 -17.87
C ILE A 10 18.84 2.05 -17.21
N VAL A 11 18.36 3.25 -17.58
CA VAL A 11 18.83 4.51 -16.99
C VAL A 11 18.51 4.58 -15.50
N LEU A 12 17.31 4.16 -15.09
CA LEU A 12 16.93 4.12 -13.68
C LEU A 12 17.81 3.13 -12.91
N GLU A 13 18.05 1.93 -13.43
CA GLU A 13 18.91 0.93 -12.77
C GLU A 13 20.36 1.42 -12.64
N ILE A 14 20.93 2.02 -13.70
CA ILE A 14 22.27 2.64 -13.61
C ILE A 14 22.30 3.73 -12.53
N ALA A 15 21.25 4.56 -12.45
CA ALA A 15 21.14 5.58 -11.42
C ALA A 15 21.05 4.96 -10.02
N MET A 16 20.28 3.89 -9.82
CA MET A 16 20.20 3.18 -8.54
C MET A 16 21.57 2.61 -8.15
N ILE A 17 22.27 1.93 -9.05
CA ILE A 17 23.61 1.38 -8.77
C ILE A 17 24.58 2.48 -8.32
N VAL A 18 24.58 3.64 -9.01
CA VAL A 18 25.43 4.78 -8.63
C VAL A 18 25.03 5.32 -7.26
N LEU A 19 23.74 5.50 -6.99
CA LEU A 19 23.25 6.02 -5.71
C LEU A 19 23.56 5.06 -4.54
N PHE A 20 23.38 3.75 -4.74
CA PHE A 20 23.77 2.73 -3.77
C PHE A 20 25.27 2.78 -3.48
N GLY A 21 26.11 2.87 -4.52
CA GLY A 21 27.56 2.99 -4.35
C GLY A 21 28.01 4.28 -3.64
N LEU A 22 27.22 5.36 -3.71
CA LEU A 22 27.53 6.63 -3.06
C LEU A 22 27.04 6.71 -1.61
N PHE A 23 25.85 6.17 -1.31
CA PHE A 23 25.14 6.44 -0.06
C PHE A 23 24.93 5.22 0.84
N VAL A 24 25.01 3.99 0.32
CA VAL A 24 24.59 2.78 1.07
C VAL A 24 25.82 1.96 1.49
N GLU A 25 25.89 1.65 2.78
CA GLU A 25 26.91 0.77 3.35
C GLU A 25 26.27 -0.42 4.07
N TYR A 26 27.00 -1.52 4.20
CA TYR A 26 26.53 -2.63 5.04
C TYR A 26 26.53 -2.22 6.50
N GLU A 27 25.52 -2.64 7.25
CA GLU A 27 25.59 -2.62 8.70
C GLU A 27 26.77 -3.50 9.16
N THR A 28 27.77 -2.89 9.80
CA THR A 28 28.95 -3.60 10.29
C THR A 28 28.88 -3.79 11.81
N ASP A 29 29.18 -5.00 12.28
CA ASP A 29 29.28 -5.39 13.69
C ASP A 29 30.45 -4.71 14.48
N GLN A 30 30.92 -3.53 14.10
CA GLN A 30 32.03 -2.87 14.82
C GLN A 30 31.68 -2.50 16.28
N THR A 31 30.41 -2.58 16.68
CA THR A 31 29.95 -2.50 18.07
C THR A 31 30.18 -3.78 18.89
N VAL A 32 30.55 -4.92 18.28
CA VAL A 32 30.88 -6.16 19.01
C VAL A 32 32.21 -6.04 19.78
N LEU A 33 33.14 -5.19 19.35
CA LEU A 33 34.42 -5.01 20.05
C LEU A 33 34.32 -4.15 21.32
N GLU A 34 33.31 -3.28 21.44
CA GLU A 34 33.14 -2.41 22.62
C GLU A 34 32.06 -2.88 23.60
N GLN A 35 31.15 -3.79 23.22
CA GLN A 35 30.02 -4.22 24.06
C GLN A 35 30.14 -5.61 24.70
N LEU A 36 31.36 -6.09 24.99
CA LEU A 36 31.58 -7.28 25.82
C LEU A 36 30.98 -7.22 27.25
N ASN A 37 30.23 -6.16 27.61
CA ASN A 37 29.65 -5.97 28.94
C ASN A 37 28.14 -5.68 29.00
N ILE A 38 27.36 -5.82 27.92
CA ILE A 38 25.90 -5.62 28.00
C ILE A 38 25.15 -6.71 27.22
N THR A 39 24.23 -7.39 27.89
CA THR A 39 23.24 -8.36 27.35
C THR A 39 22.21 -7.72 26.42
N LYS A 40 22.59 -6.71 25.64
CA LYS A 40 21.76 -6.20 24.54
C LYS A 40 21.91 -7.14 23.35
N PRO A 41 20.81 -7.46 22.64
CA PRO A 41 20.92 -8.21 21.39
C PRO A 41 21.84 -7.42 20.43
N THR A 42 22.73 -8.14 19.75
CA THR A 42 23.58 -7.56 18.71
C THR A 42 22.72 -7.14 17.52
N ASP A 43 23.22 -6.23 16.68
CA ASP A 43 22.53 -5.82 15.45
C ASP A 43 22.21 -7.05 14.57
N MET A 44 23.15 -8.01 14.51
CA MET A 44 22.93 -9.32 13.90
C MET A 44 21.78 -10.12 14.54
N GLY A 45 21.67 -10.12 15.88
CA GLY A 45 20.56 -10.78 16.59
C GLY A 45 19.20 -10.19 16.23
N ILE A 46 19.10 -8.86 16.24
CA ILE A 46 17.89 -8.12 15.86
C ILE A 46 17.54 -8.38 14.39
N PHE A 47 18.54 -8.47 13.51
CA PHE A 47 18.35 -8.79 12.11
C PHE A 47 17.61 -10.13 11.94
N PHE A 48 18.09 -11.18 12.61
CA PHE A 48 17.48 -12.51 12.51
C PHE A 48 16.13 -12.61 13.22
N GLU A 49 15.90 -11.85 14.30
CA GLU A 49 14.60 -11.77 14.97
C GLU A 49 13.52 -11.14 14.08
N LEU A 50 13.87 -10.12 13.29
CA LEU A 50 12.95 -9.43 12.39
C LEU A 50 12.84 -10.08 11.00
N TYR A 51 13.74 -10.98 10.64
CA TYR A 51 13.75 -11.61 9.32
C TYR A 51 12.42 -12.30 8.94
N PRO A 52 11.73 -13.03 9.84
CA PRO A 52 10.41 -13.58 9.53
C PRO A 52 9.34 -12.52 9.25
N LEU A 53 9.31 -11.44 10.05
CA LEU A 53 8.37 -10.32 9.85
C LEU A 53 8.63 -9.62 8.51
N PHE A 54 9.91 -9.44 8.16
CA PHE A 54 10.31 -8.97 6.84
C PHE A 54 9.80 -9.88 5.73
N GLN A 55 10.02 -11.21 5.83
CA GLN A 55 9.56 -12.15 4.79
C GLN A 55 8.05 -12.09 4.60
N ASP A 56 7.27 -12.00 5.67
CA ASP A 56 5.81 -11.87 5.60
C ASP A 56 5.40 -10.60 4.85
N VAL A 57 5.99 -9.44 5.21
CA VAL A 57 5.75 -8.16 4.52
C VAL A 57 6.17 -8.25 3.05
N HIS A 58 7.33 -8.83 2.77
CA HIS A 58 7.82 -9.01 1.41
C HIS A 58 6.87 -9.86 0.56
N VAL A 59 6.31 -10.95 1.11
CA VAL A 59 5.31 -11.77 0.43
C VAL A 59 4.02 -10.96 0.17
N MET A 60 3.61 -10.08 1.09
CA MET A 60 2.48 -9.18 0.85
C MET A 60 2.71 -8.30 -0.38
N ILE A 61 3.93 -7.79 -0.60
CA ILE A 61 4.26 -6.94 -1.74
C ILE A 61 4.18 -7.71 -3.07
N PHE A 62 4.80 -8.88 -3.15
CA PHE A 62 4.94 -9.59 -4.43
C PHE A 62 3.77 -10.51 -4.74
N VAL A 63 3.32 -11.29 -3.76
CA VAL A 63 2.22 -12.25 -3.93
C VAL A 63 0.89 -11.60 -3.57
N GLY A 64 0.82 -10.91 -2.43
CA GLY A 64 -0.39 -10.28 -1.93
C GLY A 64 -1.01 -9.30 -2.93
N PHE A 65 -0.33 -8.17 -3.16
CA PHE A 65 -0.77 -7.16 -4.13
C PHE A 65 -0.86 -7.72 -5.56
N GLY A 66 0.17 -8.47 -5.98
CA GLY A 66 0.26 -9.01 -7.34
C GLY A 66 -0.95 -9.87 -7.71
N PHE A 67 -1.29 -10.86 -6.87
CA PHE A 67 -2.44 -11.72 -7.11
C PHE A 67 -3.77 -11.02 -6.84
N LEU A 68 -3.90 -10.17 -5.81
CA LEU A 68 -5.16 -9.47 -5.54
C LEU A 68 -5.67 -8.72 -6.78
N MET A 69 -4.76 -8.15 -7.57
CA MET A 69 -5.07 -7.42 -8.81
C MET A 69 -5.37 -8.33 -10.01
N THR A 70 -5.25 -9.66 -9.93
CA THR A 70 -5.54 -10.58 -11.06
C THR A 70 -7.02 -10.81 -11.30
N PHE A 71 -7.93 -10.11 -10.58
CA PHE A 71 -9.37 -10.24 -10.79
C PHE A 71 -9.78 -9.88 -12.24
N LEU A 72 -9.04 -8.98 -12.91
CA LEU A 72 -9.25 -8.59 -14.30
C LEU A 72 -9.00 -9.75 -15.27
N LYS A 73 -10.05 -10.21 -15.96
CA LYS A 73 -10.03 -11.45 -16.76
C LYS A 73 -9.02 -11.49 -17.91
N LYS A 74 -8.54 -10.34 -18.39
CA LYS A 74 -7.56 -10.23 -19.49
C LYS A 74 -6.28 -9.47 -19.12
N TYR A 75 -6.05 -9.18 -17.84
CA TYR A 75 -4.95 -8.34 -17.38
C TYR A 75 -4.05 -9.01 -16.31
N GLY A 76 -4.13 -10.33 -16.16
CA GLY A 76 -3.40 -11.06 -15.12
C GLY A 76 -1.88 -10.97 -15.22
N PHE A 77 -1.30 -10.93 -16.44
CA PHE A 77 0.16 -10.81 -16.60
C PHE A 77 0.64 -9.44 -16.18
N SER A 78 -0.10 -8.40 -16.55
CA SER A 78 0.22 -7.04 -16.13
C SER A 78 0.00 -6.85 -14.63
N SER A 79 -1.05 -7.43 -14.04
CA SER A 79 -1.29 -7.37 -12.60
C SER A 79 -0.10 -7.90 -11.80
N VAL A 80 0.42 -9.09 -12.11
CA VAL A 80 1.57 -9.67 -11.38
C VAL A 80 2.91 -9.12 -11.87
N GLY A 81 3.09 -9.00 -13.19
CA GLY A 81 4.37 -8.62 -13.81
C GLY A 81 4.71 -7.14 -13.66
N ILE A 82 3.74 -6.24 -13.80
CA ILE A 82 3.97 -4.81 -13.52
C ILE A 82 4.05 -4.58 -12.01
N ASN A 83 3.31 -5.33 -11.19
CA ASN A 83 3.50 -5.32 -9.73
C ASN A 83 4.95 -5.65 -9.34
N LEU A 84 5.51 -6.74 -9.88
CA LEU A 84 6.92 -7.10 -9.68
C LEU A 84 7.88 -5.99 -10.12
N LEU A 85 7.65 -5.38 -11.29
CA LEU A 85 8.46 -4.28 -11.80
C LEU A 85 8.43 -3.05 -10.87
N VAL A 86 7.23 -2.62 -10.47
CA VAL A 86 7.02 -1.47 -9.59
C VAL A 86 7.60 -1.73 -8.22
N ALA A 87 7.37 -2.91 -7.66
CA ALA A 87 7.91 -3.31 -6.38
C ALA A 87 9.44 -3.31 -6.41
N ALA A 88 10.07 -3.96 -7.41
CA ALA A 88 11.53 -4.00 -7.51
C ALA A 88 12.18 -2.61 -7.61
N LEU A 89 11.59 -1.69 -8.38
CA LEU A 89 12.05 -0.30 -8.41
C LEU A 89 11.77 0.41 -7.08
N GLY A 90 10.60 0.18 -6.50
CA GLY A 90 10.15 0.79 -5.25
C GLY A 90 11.03 0.42 -4.07
N LEU A 91 11.53 -0.83 -4.02
CA LEU A 91 12.51 -1.27 -3.03
C LEU A 91 13.78 -0.43 -3.12
N GLN A 92 14.40 -0.38 -4.29
CA GLN A 92 15.66 0.35 -4.49
C GLN A 92 15.51 1.85 -4.22
N TRP A 93 14.51 2.47 -4.83
CA TRP A 93 14.31 3.91 -4.72
C TRP A 93 13.82 4.31 -3.34
N GLY A 94 12.93 3.52 -2.73
CA GLY A 94 12.46 3.70 -1.36
C GLY A 94 13.60 3.66 -0.35
N THR A 95 14.50 2.69 -0.46
CA THR A 95 15.73 2.61 0.37
C THR A 95 16.56 3.89 0.26
N ILE A 96 16.82 4.37 -0.96
CA ILE A 96 17.65 5.56 -1.17
C ILE A 96 16.98 6.83 -0.61
N VAL A 97 15.72 7.10 -0.97
CA VAL A 97 15.06 8.36 -0.57
C VAL A 97 14.88 8.43 0.94
N GLN A 98 14.37 7.36 1.57
CA GLN A 98 14.21 7.32 3.02
C GLN A 98 15.55 7.38 3.74
N GLY A 99 16.54 6.62 3.28
CA GLY A 99 17.87 6.60 3.88
C GLY A 99 18.57 7.96 3.81
N ILE A 100 18.50 8.66 2.66
CA ILE A 100 19.03 10.02 2.51
C ILE A 100 18.29 11.02 3.41
N LEU A 101 16.96 10.94 3.51
CA LEU A 101 16.19 11.85 4.37
C LEU A 101 16.53 11.64 5.86
N GLN A 102 16.56 10.38 6.32
CA GLN A 102 16.84 10.04 7.71
C GLN A 102 18.30 10.33 8.11
N SER A 103 19.25 10.09 7.21
CA SER A 103 20.68 10.40 7.42
C SER A 103 21.05 11.85 7.13
N GLN A 104 20.08 12.70 6.76
CA GLN A 104 20.30 14.10 6.39
C GLN A 104 21.35 14.26 5.28
N GLY A 105 21.32 13.36 4.30
CA GLY A 105 22.21 13.35 3.14
C GLY A 105 23.58 12.71 3.36
N GLN A 106 23.83 12.13 4.53
CA GLN A 106 25.03 11.33 4.78
C GLN A 106 24.87 9.91 4.22
N LYS A 107 25.95 9.13 4.28
CA LYS A 107 25.86 7.69 4.06
C LYS A 107 25.05 7.03 5.19
N PHE A 108 24.41 5.92 4.87
CA PHE A 108 23.63 5.15 5.83
C PHE A 108 23.83 3.65 5.66
N ASN A 109 23.62 2.92 6.76
CA ASN A 109 23.75 1.47 6.77
C ASN A 109 22.42 0.80 6.38
N ILE A 110 22.51 -0.28 5.62
CA ILE A 110 21.35 -1.11 5.28
C ILE A 110 21.18 -2.23 6.31
N GLY A 111 20.14 -2.13 7.13
CA GLY A 111 19.67 -3.18 8.03
C GLY A 111 18.27 -3.70 7.65
N ILE A 112 17.78 -4.69 8.39
CA ILE A 112 16.48 -5.34 8.13
C ILE A 112 15.30 -4.34 8.19
N LYS A 113 15.37 -3.34 9.07
CA LYS A 113 14.34 -2.30 9.19
C LYS A 113 14.29 -1.42 7.94
N ASN A 114 15.45 -1.10 7.36
CA ASN A 114 15.50 -0.36 6.09
C ASN A 114 14.89 -1.18 4.95
N MET A 115 15.08 -2.50 4.97
CA MET A 115 14.45 -3.41 3.98
C MET A 115 12.92 -3.44 4.14
N ILE A 116 12.41 -3.56 5.37
CA ILE A 116 10.96 -3.48 5.66
C ILE A 116 10.38 -2.14 5.22
N ASN A 117 11.05 -1.04 5.54
CA ASN A 117 10.64 0.30 5.13
C ASN A 117 10.67 0.49 3.59
N ALA A 118 11.56 -0.23 2.90
CA ALA A 118 11.57 -0.25 1.44
C ALA A 118 10.35 -1.01 0.88
N ASP A 119 9.95 -2.13 1.49
CA ASP A 119 8.70 -2.82 1.16
C ASP A 119 7.48 -1.91 1.42
N PHE A 120 7.49 -1.11 2.49
CA PHE A 120 6.45 -0.11 2.78
C PHE A 120 6.36 0.98 1.70
N SER A 121 7.49 1.48 1.21
CA SER A 121 7.51 2.39 0.03
C SER A 121 6.89 1.72 -1.20
N ALA A 122 7.25 0.47 -1.48
CA ALA A 122 6.67 -0.27 -2.58
C ALA A 122 5.16 -0.47 -2.40
N ALA A 123 4.69 -0.81 -1.19
CA ALA A 123 3.27 -0.95 -0.87
C ALA A 123 2.49 0.33 -1.19
N THR A 124 3.00 1.50 -0.82
CA THR A 124 2.36 2.80 -1.11
C THR A 124 2.10 2.96 -2.60
N VAL A 125 3.11 2.71 -3.44
CA VAL A 125 2.99 2.83 -4.90
C VAL A 125 2.06 1.76 -5.47
N LEU A 126 2.05 0.55 -4.91
CA LEU A 126 1.15 -0.53 -5.35
C LEU A 126 -0.32 -0.25 -5.01
N ILE A 127 -0.59 0.46 -3.91
CA ILE A 127 -1.93 0.99 -3.62
C ILE A 127 -2.32 2.00 -4.70
N SER A 128 -1.45 2.96 -5.03
CA SER A 128 -1.71 3.90 -6.12
C SER A 128 -1.89 3.23 -7.47
N PHE A 129 -1.11 2.16 -7.73
CA PHE A 129 -1.22 1.36 -8.93
C PHE A 129 -2.62 0.76 -9.08
N GLY A 130 -3.23 0.28 -7.98
CA GLY A 130 -4.61 -0.23 -8.00
C GLY A 130 -5.64 0.79 -8.49
N ALA A 131 -5.46 2.09 -8.22
CA ALA A 131 -6.37 3.13 -8.73
C ALA A 131 -6.30 3.27 -10.26
N VAL A 132 -5.11 3.09 -10.85
CA VAL A 132 -4.84 3.31 -12.28
C VAL A 132 -4.69 2.02 -13.09
N LEU A 133 -4.85 0.86 -12.46
CA LEU A 133 -4.69 -0.48 -13.03
C LEU A 133 -5.45 -0.61 -14.36
N GLY A 134 -4.81 -1.21 -15.37
CA GLY A 134 -5.40 -1.45 -16.69
C GLY A 134 -5.49 -0.23 -17.62
N LYS A 135 -5.14 0.99 -17.16
CA LYS A 135 -5.26 2.23 -17.93
C LYS A 135 -3.92 2.93 -18.19
N THR A 136 -2.86 2.49 -17.52
CA THR A 136 -1.49 3.04 -17.62
C THR A 136 -0.53 2.05 -18.28
N SER A 137 0.56 2.56 -18.84
CA SER A 137 1.64 1.76 -19.40
C SER A 137 2.70 1.43 -18.35
N PRO A 138 3.55 0.40 -18.56
CA PRO A 138 4.70 0.15 -17.69
C PRO A 138 5.66 1.35 -17.58
N THR A 139 5.76 2.18 -18.63
CA THR A 139 6.56 3.43 -18.60
C THR A 139 5.95 4.42 -17.61
N GLN A 140 4.63 4.64 -17.66
CA GLN A 140 3.95 5.52 -16.70
C GLN A 140 4.14 5.03 -15.26
N MET A 141 4.14 3.72 -15.04
CA MET A 141 4.32 3.14 -13.71
C MET A 141 5.71 3.37 -13.13
N LEU A 142 6.78 3.26 -13.93
CA LEU A 142 8.14 3.62 -13.49
C LEU A 142 8.23 5.10 -13.07
N ILE A 143 7.64 6.00 -13.86
CA ILE A 143 7.62 7.45 -13.56
C ILE A 143 6.84 7.71 -12.27
N MET A 144 5.65 7.10 -12.13
CA MET A 144 4.82 7.22 -10.93
C MET A 144 5.58 6.76 -9.69
N THR A 145 6.25 5.61 -9.77
CA THR A 145 7.06 5.05 -8.66
C THR A 145 8.11 6.03 -8.17
N ILE A 146 8.87 6.65 -9.09
CA ILE A 146 9.91 7.62 -8.73
C ILE A 146 9.32 8.85 -8.05
N LEU A 147 8.26 9.42 -8.61
CA LEU A 147 7.66 10.64 -8.09
C LEU A 147 6.93 10.40 -6.77
N GLU A 148 6.14 9.34 -6.67
CA GLU A 148 5.32 9.02 -5.51
C GLU A 148 6.17 8.74 -4.28
N ILE A 149 7.24 7.95 -4.39
CA ILE A 149 8.14 7.65 -3.27
C ILE A 149 8.79 8.91 -2.69
N VAL A 150 9.08 9.92 -3.54
CA VAL A 150 9.60 11.20 -3.04
C VAL A 150 8.55 11.88 -2.17
N PHE A 151 7.31 12.03 -2.62
CA PHE A 151 6.25 12.64 -1.80
C PHE A 151 5.94 11.82 -0.55
N PHE A 152 5.91 10.49 -0.68
CA PHE A 152 5.67 9.56 0.42
C PHE A 152 6.74 9.72 1.52
N ALA A 153 8.02 9.64 1.17
CA ALA A 153 9.10 9.68 2.16
C ALA A 153 9.18 11.03 2.88
N HIS A 154 8.88 12.15 2.18
CA HIS A 154 8.76 13.45 2.84
C HIS A 154 7.57 13.51 3.80
N ASN A 155 6.43 12.94 3.42
CA ASN A 155 5.25 12.87 4.28
C ASN A 155 5.50 11.97 5.50
N GLU A 156 6.13 10.83 5.30
CA GLU A 156 6.50 9.92 6.38
C GLU A 156 7.45 10.60 7.37
N TYR A 157 8.48 11.30 6.89
CA TYR A 157 9.38 12.09 7.74
C TYR A 157 8.63 13.19 8.52
N LEU A 158 7.69 13.88 7.86
CA LEU A 158 6.85 14.89 8.51
C LEU A 158 6.00 14.28 9.65
N VAL A 159 5.39 13.11 9.42
CA VAL A 159 4.54 12.43 10.40
C VAL A 159 5.36 11.87 11.57
N SER A 160 6.46 11.18 11.28
CA SER A 160 7.29 10.47 12.26
C SER A 160 8.18 11.41 13.07
N GLU A 161 8.94 12.29 12.41
CA GLU A 161 9.98 13.09 13.06
C GLU A 161 9.48 14.44 13.56
N ILE A 162 8.59 15.09 12.79
CA ILE A 162 8.12 16.45 13.10
C ILE A 162 6.87 16.42 13.96
N PHE A 163 5.82 15.73 13.51
CA PHE A 163 4.58 15.61 14.29
C PHE A 163 4.71 14.62 15.44
N LYS A 164 5.63 13.65 15.33
CA LYS A 164 5.79 12.56 16.30
C LYS A 164 4.48 11.85 16.56
N ALA A 165 3.68 11.72 15.51
CA ALA A 165 2.40 11.04 15.51
C ALA A 165 2.64 9.52 15.51
N SER A 166 1.75 8.76 16.15
CA SER A 166 1.83 7.30 16.09
C SER A 166 1.05 6.83 14.89
N ASP A 167 1.70 6.08 14.00
CA ASP A 167 1.08 5.44 12.85
C ASP A 167 1.74 4.08 12.55
N ILE A 168 1.78 3.19 13.54
CA ILE A 168 2.73 2.07 13.50
C ILE A 168 2.50 1.07 12.35
N GLY A 169 1.25 0.83 11.98
CA GLY A 169 0.85 0.06 10.80
C GLY A 169 0.52 0.94 9.59
N ALA A 170 0.93 2.21 9.62
CA ALA A 170 0.89 3.14 8.49
C ALA A 170 -0.49 3.32 7.82
N SER A 171 -1.57 3.36 8.61
CA SER A 171 -2.92 3.61 8.08
C SER A 171 -3.00 4.99 7.43
N MET A 172 -2.26 5.98 7.94
CA MET A 172 -2.23 7.33 7.40
C MET A 172 -1.14 7.47 6.32
N THR A 173 0.11 7.11 6.65
CA THR A 173 1.29 7.39 5.81
C THR A 173 1.44 6.50 4.58
N ILE A 174 0.95 5.26 4.62
CA ILE A 174 0.96 4.32 3.47
C ILE A 174 -0.44 4.21 2.88
N HIS A 175 -1.43 3.81 3.67
CA HIS A 175 -2.72 3.41 3.13
C HIS A 175 -3.58 4.59 2.67
N ALA A 176 -3.86 5.56 3.55
CA ALA A 176 -4.58 6.77 3.15
C ALA A 176 -3.78 7.54 2.10
N PHE A 177 -2.46 7.71 2.31
CA PHE A 177 -1.58 8.38 1.35
C PHE A 177 -1.65 7.74 -0.04
N GLY A 178 -1.30 6.46 -0.18
CA GLY A 178 -1.27 5.78 -1.48
C GLY A 178 -2.65 5.75 -2.14
N ALA A 179 -3.73 5.55 -1.36
CA ALA A 179 -5.08 5.59 -1.92
C ALA A 179 -5.41 6.96 -2.53
N TYR A 180 -5.20 8.05 -1.78
CA TYR A 180 -5.56 9.39 -2.26
C TYR A 180 -4.59 9.94 -3.32
N PHE A 181 -3.32 9.51 -3.31
CA PHE A 181 -2.38 9.79 -4.38
C PHE A 181 -2.85 9.12 -5.68
N GLY A 182 -3.11 7.81 -5.65
CA GLY A 182 -3.62 7.05 -6.79
C GLY A 182 -4.95 7.60 -7.32
N LEU A 183 -5.88 7.99 -6.43
CA LEU A 183 -7.14 8.61 -6.81
C LEU A 183 -6.93 9.96 -7.53
N ALA A 184 -6.01 10.79 -7.06
CA ALA A 184 -5.69 12.05 -7.70
C ALA A 184 -5.11 11.83 -9.10
N VAL A 185 -4.21 10.86 -9.27
CA VAL A 185 -3.69 10.43 -10.58
C VAL A 185 -4.84 9.93 -11.47
N ALA A 186 -5.69 9.04 -10.96
CA ALA A 186 -6.82 8.47 -11.68
C ALA A 186 -7.84 9.54 -12.12
N GLY A 187 -8.02 10.61 -11.34
CA GLY A 187 -8.84 11.77 -11.72
C GLY A 187 -8.27 12.55 -12.90
N ILE A 188 -6.96 12.79 -12.92
CA ILE A 188 -6.30 13.49 -14.04
C ILE A 188 -6.31 12.64 -15.31
N LEU A 189 -6.11 11.33 -15.16
CA LEU A 189 -6.09 10.32 -16.24
C LEU A 189 -7.50 9.81 -16.60
N TYR A 190 -8.56 10.42 -16.09
CA TYR A 190 -9.93 9.98 -16.35
C TYR A 190 -10.26 9.94 -17.85
N ARG A 191 -10.88 8.84 -18.28
CA ARG A 191 -11.30 8.59 -19.66
C ARG A 191 -12.82 8.51 -19.73
N SER A 192 -13.45 9.47 -20.41
CA SER A 192 -14.91 9.51 -20.55
C SER A 192 -15.47 8.30 -21.29
N GLY A 193 -14.69 7.69 -22.19
CA GLY A 193 -15.04 6.46 -22.90
C GLY A 193 -15.25 5.25 -21.98
N LEU A 194 -14.60 5.24 -20.80
CA LEU A 194 -14.69 4.15 -19.82
C LEU A 194 -15.77 4.38 -18.75
N ARG A 195 -16.48 5.51 -18.80
CA ARG A 195 -17.46 5.90 -17.76
C ARG A 195 -18.57 4.86 -17.53
N LYS A 196 -18.95 4.11 -18.55
CA LYS A 196 -20.00 3.08 -18.49
C LYS A 196 -19.44 1.68 -18.20
N GLY A 197 -18.18 1.58 -17.81
CA GLY A 197 -17.43 0.33 -17.70
C GLY A 197 -16.78 -0.05 -19.03
N HIS A 198 -15.91 -1.05 -18.96
CA HIS A 198 -15.21 -1.64 -20.09
C HIS A 198 -15.36 -3.16 -20.05
N GLU A 199 -15.58 -3.81 -21.20
CA GLU A 199 -15.82 -5.26 -21.25
C GLU A 199 -14.66 -6.08 -20.66
N ASN A 200 -13.42 -5.58 -20.75
CA ASN A 200 -12.23 -6.23 -20.18
C ASN A 200 -11.98 -5.86 -18.70
N GLU A 201 -12.73 -4.92 -18.12
CA GLU A 201 -12.65 -4.57 -16.68
C GLU A 201 -13.41 -5.58 -15.79
N GLU A 202 -14.09 -6.56 -16.39
CA GLU A 202 -14.81 -7.59 -15.65
C GLU A 202 -13.88 -8.72 -15.16
N SER A 203 -14.36 -9.46 -14.16
CA SER A 203 -13.74 -10.72 -13.73
C SER A 203 -14.29 -11.94 -14.46
N ALA A 204 -13.57 -13.04 -14.33
CA ALA A 204 -13.99 -14.39 -14.64
C ALA A 204 -13.86 -15.24 -13.37
N TYR A 205 -14.57 -16.37 -13.32
CA TYR A 205 -14.57 -17.23 -12.13
C TYR A 205 -13.15 -17.57 -11.62
N TYR A 206 -12.25 -17.95 -12.53
CA TYR A 206 -10.87 -18.29 -12.16
C TYR A 206 -10.00 -17.08 -11.84
N SER A 207 -10.23 -15.92 -12.47
CA SER A 207 -9.47 -14.72 -12.17
C SER A 207 -9.78 -14.22 -10.75
N ASP A 208 -11.04 -14.37 -10.32
CA ASP A 208 -11.46 -14.11 -8.93
C ASP A 208 -10.87 -15.11 -7.93
N LEU A 209 -10.76 -16.38 -8.30
CA LEU A 209 -10.08 -17.39 -7.48
C LEU A 209 -8.58 -17.08 -7.32
N PHE A 210 -7.91 -16.67 -8.40
CA PHE A 210 -6.51 -16.22 -8.33
C PHE A 210 -6.37 -14.95 -7.47
N ALA A 211 -7.30 -14.00 -7.58
CA ALA A 211 -7.30 -12.81 -6.74
C ALA A 211 -7.39 -13.12 -5.24
N MET A 212 -8.17 -14.14 -4.87
CA MET A 212 -8.24 -14.60 -3.49
C MET A 212 -6.93 -15.12 -2.92
N ILE A 213 -6.01 -15.63 -3.75
CA ILE A 213 -4.68 -16.01 -3.27
C ILE A 213 -3.99 -14.77 -2.68
N GLY A 214 -4.03 -13.65 -3.40
CA GLY A 214 -3.51 -12.37 -2.92
C GLY A 214 -4.18 -11.92 -1.62
N THR A 215 -5.52 -11.94 -1.57
CA THR A 215 -6.28 -11.64 -0.35
C THR A 215 -5.83 -12.48 0.84
N LEU A 216 -5.69 -13.79 0.68
CA LEU A 216 -5.33 -14.69 1.79
C LEU A 216 -3.93 -14.40 2.31
N PHE A 217 -2.95 -14.19 1.44
CA PHE A 217 -1.59 -13.83 1.86
C PHE A 217 -1.55 -12.48 2.58
N LEU A 218 -2.25 -11.47 2.07
CA LEU A 218 -2.38 -10.18 2.75
C LEU A 218 -3.02 -10.34 4.13
N TRP A 219 -4.12 -11.09 4.22
CA TRP A 219 -4.84 -11.32 5.48
C TRP A 219 -3.99 -12.04 6.53
N MET A 220 -3.27 -13.09 6.13
CA MET A 220 -2.45 -13.88 7.06
C MET A 220 -1.23 -13.11 7.58
N PHE A 221 -0.64 -12.26 6.75
CA PHE A 221 0.62 -11.57 7.05
C PHE A 221 0.47 -10.13 7.52
N TRP A 222 -0.76 -9.60 7.54
CA TRP A 222 -1.02 -8.26 8.08
C TRP A 222 -0.55 -8.03 9.53
N PRO A 223 -0.66 -9.01 10.46
CA PRO A 223 -0.10 -8.83 11.80
C PRO A 223 1.40 -8.53 11.77
N SER A 224 2.15 -9.11 10.82
CA SER A 224 3.56 -8.82 10.60
C SER A 224 3.75 -7.40 10.06
N PHE A 225 2.95 -6.99 9.06
CA PHE A 225 2.95 -5.62 8.53
C PHE A 225 2.77 -4.55 9.61
N ASN A 226 1.76 -4.69 10.46
CA ASN A 226 1.45 -3.70 11.50
C ASN A 226 2.41 -3.74 12.70
N SER A 227 3.26 -4.76 12.83
CA SER A 227 4.13 -4.97 14.00
C SER A 227 5.63 -4.97 13.69
N ALA A 228 6.02 -5.02 12.41
CA ALA A 228 7.41 -5.14 11.99
C ALA A 228 8.31 -4.00 12.49
N ILE A 229 7.75 -2.78 12.57
CA ILE A 229 8.46 -1.60 13.06
C ILE A 229 8.02 -1.17 14.47
N ALA A 230 7.14 -1.93 15.12
CA ALA A 230 6.75 -1.70 16.51
C ALA A 230 7.93 -1.96 17.46
N GLU A 231 7.95 -1.22 18.58
CA GLU A 231 8.95 -1.44 19.62
C GLU A 231 8.86 -2.89 20.13
N PRO A 232 9.98 -3.65 20.13
CA PRO A 232 10.00 -5.04 20.58
C PRO A 232 9.45 -5.20 22.00
N GLY A 233 8.81 -6.34 22.27
CA GLY A 233 8.14 -6.63 23.53
C GLY A 233 6.65 -6.29 23.48
N ASP A 234 6.14 -5.63 24.52
CA ASP A 234 4.69 -5.48 24.74
C ASP A 234 3.97 -4.72 23.61
N LYS A 235 4.60 -3.70 23.03
CA LYS A 235 3.99 -2.92 21.91
C LYS A 235 3.86 -3.77 20.65
N GLN A 236 4.91 -4.50 20.28
CA GLN A 236 4.87 -5.42 19.15
C GLN A 236 3.85 -6.55 19.36
N CYS A 237 3.80 -7.15 20.55
CA CYS A 237 2.79 -8.14 20.90
C CYS A 237 1.36 -7.57 20.77
N ARG A 238 1.12 -6.35 21.26
CA ARG A 238 -0.17 -5.68 21.09
C ARG A 238 -0.52 -5.43 19.62
N ALA A 239 0.44 -4.96 18.82
CA ALA A 239 0.25 -4.74 17.38
C ALA A 239 -0.20 -6.02 16.67
N ILE A 240 0.43 -7.15 16.98
CA ILE A 240 0.05 -8.47 16.46
C ILE A 240 -1.38 -8.83 16.90
N VAL A 241 -1.67 -8.79 18.20
CA VAL A 241 -2.96 -9.22 18.76
C VAL A 241 -4.12 -8.35 18.28
N ASN A 242 -3.96 -7.03 18.32
CA ASN A 242 -4.98 -6.08 17.86
C ASN A 242 -5.23 -6.25 16.35
N THR A 243 -4.18 -6.46 15.55
CA THR A 243 -4.34 -6.69 14.11
C THR A 243 -5.07 -8.00 13.83
N TYR A 244 -4.70 -9.08 14.53
CA TYR A 244 -5.34 -10.38 14.41
C TYR A 244 -6.85 -10.33 14.68
N PHE A 245 -7.27 -9.73 15.79
CA PHE A 245 -8.69 -9.64 16.13
C PHE A 245 -9.47 -8.62 15.30
N SER A 246 -8.83 -7.53 14.87
CA SER A 246 -9.43 -6.59 13.90
C SER A 246 -9.75 -7.29 12.57
N LEU A 247 -8.80 -8.07 12.04
CA LEU A 247 -8.98 -8.84 10.81
C LEU A 247 -10.09 -9.90 10.92
N ALA A 248 -10.13 -10.65 12.02
CA ALA A 248 -11.18 -11.64 12.23
C ALA A 248 -12.58 -10.98 12.26
N ALA A 249 -12.70 -9.84 12.94
CA ALA A 249 -13.95 -9.09 13.01
C ALA A 249 -14.37 -8.51 11.65
N CYS A 250 -13.42 -7.95 10.87
CA CYS A 250 -13.74 -7.36 9.58
C CYS A 250 -14.18 -8.38 8.54
N VAL A 251 -13.73 -9.64 8.62
CA VAL A 251 -14.22 -10.72 7.76
C VAL A 251 -15.72 -10.94 7.98
N LEU A 252 -16.15 -11.11 9.23
CA LEU A 252 -17.57 -11.35 9.52
C LEU A 252 -18.45 -10.19 9.07
N THR A 253 -18.03 -8.94 9.30
CA THR A 253 -18.80 -7.78 8.85
C THR A 253 -18.80 -7.63 7.33
N ALA A 254 -17.67 -7.90 6.64
CA ALA A 254 -17.62 -7.85 5.18
C ALA A 254 -18.59 -8.86 4.54
N PHE A 255 -18.65 -10.10 5.03
CA PHE A 255 -19.62 -11.09 4.54
C PHE A 255 -21.06 -10.69 4.83
N ALA A 256 -21.35 -10.24 6.06
CA ALA A 256 -22.69 -9.83 6.46
C ALA A 256 -23.20 -8.66 5.61
N PHE A 257 -22.40 -7.60 5.46
CA PHE A 257 -22.78 -6.43 4.67
C PHE A 257 -22.78 -6.72 3.17
N SER A 258 -21.90 -7.60 2.67
CA SER A 258 -21.97 -8.02 1.27
C SER A 258 -23.31 -8.68 0.97
N SER A 259 -23.76 -9.60 1.82
CA SER A 259 -25.07 -10.24 1.66
C SER A 259 -26.20 -9.21 1.78
N LEU A 260 -26.13 -8.31 2.77
CA LEU A 260 -27.16 -7.30 3.02
C LEU A 260 -27.40 -6.34 1.85
N VAL A 261 -26.34 -5.91 1.15
CA VAL A 261 -26.43 -4.89 0.10
C VAL A 261 -26.54 -5.46 -1.31
N GLU A 262 -26.34 -6.77 -1.47
CA GLU A 262 -26.43 -7.44 -2.76
C GLU A 262 -27.81 -8.05 -3.02
N HIS A 263 -28.17 -8.09 -4.30
CA HIS A 263 -29.47 -8.56 -4.72
C HIS A 263 -29.67 -10.04 -4.31
N ARG A 264 -30.83 -10.32 -3.69
CA ARG A 264 -31.21 -11.64 -3.14
C ARG A 264 -30.27 -12.18 -2.05
N GLY A 265 -29.52 -11.34 -1.34
CA GLY A 265 -28.69 -11.80 -0.24
C GLY A 265 -27.43 -12.55 -0.69
N LYS A 266 -27.04 -12.45 -1.98
CA LYS A 266 -25.86 -13.13 -2.51
C LYS A 266 -24.57 -12.48 -2.03
N LEU A 267 -23.47 -13.22 -2.10
CA LEU A 267 -22.13 -12.68 -1.83
C LEU A 267 -21.50 -12.19 -3.14
N ASN A 268 -20.74 -11.09 -3.07
CA ASN A 268 -20.00 -10.53 -4.19
C ASN A 268 -18.50 -10.66 -3.93
N MET A 269 -17.77 -11.25 -4.87
CA MET A 269 -16.36 -11.57 -4.68
C MET A 269 -15.47 -10.35 -4.54
N VAL A 270 -15.83 -9.22 -5.19
CA VAL A 270 -15.13 -7.94 -5.02
C VAL A 270 -15.17 -7.48 -3.57
N HIS A 271 -16.32 -7.63 -2.89
CA HIS A 271 -16.42 -7.32 -1.47
C HIS A 271 -15.55 -8.24 -0.63
N ILE A 272 -15.57 -9.54 -0.90
CA ILE A 272 -14.85 -10.54 -0.10
C ILE A 272 -13.33 -10.42 -0.28
N GLN A 273 -12.83 -10.23 -1.50
CA GLN A 273 -11.40 -10.09 -1.78
C GLN A 273 -10.78 -8.86 -1.11
N ASN A 274 -11.56 -7.79 -0.95
CA ASN A 274 -11.04 -6.49 -0.51
C ASN A 274 -11.48 -6.15 0.93
N ALA A 275 -12.78 -6.09 1.21
CA ALA A 275 -13.26 -5.60 2.51
C ALA A 275 -12.88 -6.48 3.70
N THR A 276 -12.52 -7.74 3.46
CA THR A 276 -11.98 -8.66 4.50
C THR A 276 -10.57 -8.28 4.96
N LEU A 277 -9.88 -7.38 4.26
CA LEU A 277 -8.56 -6.85 4.61
C LEU A 277 -8.64 -5.48 5.31
N ALA A 278 -9.78 -4.79 5.20
CA ALA A 278 -9.94 -3.41 5.67
C ALA A 278 -9.65 -3.25 7.18
N GLY A 279 -9.88 -4.29 7.99
CA GLY A 279 -9.56 -4.28 9.42
C GLY A 279 -8.06 -4.18 9.71
N GLY A 280 -7.22 -4.78 8.86
CA GLY A 280 -5.77 -4.66 8.96
C GLY A 280 -5.29 -3.24 8.70
N VAL A 281 -5.84 -2.60 7.65
CA VAL A 281 -5.59 -1.18 7.35
C VAL A 281 -6.06 -0.29 8.50
N ALA A 282 -7.29 -0.46 8.97
CA ALA A 282 -7.91 0.48 9.91
C ALA A 282 -7.34 0.42 11.33
N VAL A 283 -6.79 -0.70 11.77
CA VAL A 283 -6.18 -0.77 13.10
C VAL A 283 -4.74 -0.25 13.13
N GLY A 284 -4.09 -0.14 11.97
CA GLY A 284 -2.66 0.15 11.84
C GLY A 284 -2.16 1.33 12.68
N THR A 285 -2.83 2.48 12.65
CA THR A 285 -2.41 3.68 13.41
C THR A 285 -2.31 3.44 14.92
N CYS A 286 -3.19 2.61 15.47
CA CYS A 286 -3.28 2.35 16.91
C CYS A 286 -2.99 0.89 17.28
N ALA A 287 -2.36 0.13 16.38
CA ALA A 287 -2.18 -1.30 16.57
C ALA A 287 -1.35 -1.61 17.83
N ASP A 288 -0.33 -0.81 18.14
CA ASP A 288 0.54 -0.97 19.32
C ASP A 288 -0.01 -0.33 20.62
N MET A 289 -1.14 0.39 20.53
CA MET A 289 -1.76 1.09 21.65
C MET A 289 -2.61 0.16 22.52
N ALA A 290 -2.81 0.55 23.78
CA ALA A 290 -3.61 -0.20 24.74
C ALA A 290 -5.13 0.01 24.54
N ILE A 291 -5.66 -0.36 23.37
CA ILE A 291 -7.09 -0.21 23.02
C ILE A 291 -7.98 -1.38 23.45
N HIS A 292 -7.40 -2.40 24.11
CA HIS A 292 -7.98 -3.70 24.40
C HIS A 292 -8.42 -4.49 23.14
N PRO A 293 -8.49 -5.85 23.22
CA PRO A 293 -8.92 -6.67 22.09
C PRO A 293 -10.30 -6.28 21.53
N PHE A 294 -11.28 -5.95 22.39
CA PHE A 294 -12.60 -5.54 21.91
C PHE A 294 -12.56 -4.21 21.11
N GLY A 295 -11.65 -3.29 21.44
CA GLY A 295 -11.46 -2.05 20.69
C GLY A 295 -11.00 -2.34 19.26
N SER A 296 -10.03 -3.25 19.10
CA SER A 296 -9.58 -3.70 17.79
C SER A 296 -10.69 -4.38 16.97
N MET A 297 -11.55 -5.17 17.61
CA MET A 297 -12.70 -5.81 16.95
C MET A 297 -13.75 -4.80 16.49
N ILE A 298 -13.99 -3.73 17.26
CA ILE A 298 -14.88 -2.63 16.86
C ILE A 298 -14.33 -1.92 15.63
N ILE A 299 -13.04 -1.58 15.63
CA ILE A 299 -12.35 -0.92 14.50
C ILE A 299 -12.46 -1.80 13.24
N GLY A 300 -12.11 -3.09 13.35
CA GLY A 300 -12.21 -4.03 12.25
C GLY A 300 -13.64 -4.18 11.72
N SER A 301 -14.62 -4.26 12.61
CA SER A 301 -16.03 -4.35 12.24
C SER A 301 -16.50 -3.14 11.43
N ILE A 302 -16.16 -1.92 11.89
CA ILE A 302 -16.46 -0.66 11.20
C ILE A 302 -15.76 -0.63 9.84
N ALA A 303 -14.49 -1.01 9.77
CA ALA A 303 -13.71 -0.99 8.54
C ALA A 303 -14.30 -1.92 7.47
N GLY A 304 -14.64 -3.17 7.83
CA GLY A 304 -15.28 -4.11 6.91
C GLY A 304 -16.62 -3.60 6.38
N MET A 305 -17.46 -3.01 7.26
CA MET A 305 -18.72 -2.38 6.87
C MET A 305 -18.50 -1.20 5.91
N VAL A 306 -17.67 -0.23 6.29
CA VAL A 306 -17.39 0.99 5.49
C VAL A 306 -16.81 0.61 4.13
N SER A 307 -15.92 -0.38 4.07
CA SER A 307 -15.33 -0.85 2.83
C SER A 307 -16.38 -1.43 1.88
N VAL A 308 -17.26 -2.33 2.34
CA VAL A 308 -18.34 -2.89 1.52
C VAL A 308 -19.28 -1.80 1.00
N LEU A 309 -19.70 -0.87 1.87
CA LEU A 309 -20.56 0.24 1.47
C LEU A 309 -19.86 1.16 0.45
N GLY A 310 -18.56 1.35 0.59
CA GLY A 310 -17.73 2.07 -0.37
C GLY A 310 -17.71 1.39 -1.74
N TYR A 311 -17.45 0.09 -1.79
CA TYR A 311 -17.51 -0.68 -3.04
C TYR A 311 -18.89 -0.58 -3.70
N LYS A 312 -19.96 -0.75 -2.91
CA LYS A 312 -21.33 -0.75 -3.43
C LYS A 312 -21.78 0.60 -3.96
N PHE A 313 -21.49 1.68 -3.24
CA PHE A 313 -22.11 2.99 -3.48
C PHE A 313 -21.11 4.07 -3.91
N LEU A 314 -19.90 4.08 -3.35
CA LEU A 314 -18.92 5.13 -3.63
C LEU A 314 -18.15 4.86 -4.92
N THR A 315 -17.72 3.62 -5.20
CA THR A 315 -17.01 3.32 -6.47
C THR A 315 -17.81 3.76 -7.71
N PRO A 316 -19.11 3.43 -7.84
CA PRO A 316 -19.90 3.92 -8.98
C PRO A 316 -20.07 5.45 -8.98
N LEU A 317 -20.19 6.08 -7.80
CA LEU A 317 -20.30 7.52 -7.66
C LEU A 317 -19.02 8.24 -8.10
N PHE A 318 -17.85 7.75 -7.69
CA PHE A 318 -16.55 8.29 -8.07
C PHE A 318 -16.36 8.25 -9.58
N THR A 319 -16.62 7.09 -10.20
CA THR A 319 -16.47 6.91 -11.65
C THR A 319 -17.44 7.77 -12.45
N THR A 320 -18.70 7.86 -12.03
CA THR A 320 -19.76 8.48 -12.86
C THR A 320 -20.02 9.97 -12.57
N LYS A 321 -19.74 10.44 -11.36
CA LYS A 321 -20.01 11.83 -10.90
C LYS A 321 -18.74 12.61 -10.65
N LEU A 322 -17.79 12.05 -9.91
CA LEU A 322 -16.53 12.73 -9.58
C LEU A 322 -15.48 12.63 -10.68
N ARG A 323 -15.71 11.81 -11.70
CA ARG A 323 -14.77 11.54 -12.80
C ARG A 323 -13.42 11.02 -12.28
N ILE A 324 -13.48 10.12 -11.31
CA ILE A 324 -12.33 9.38 -10.80
C ILE A 324 -12.65 7.91 -10.98
N HIS A 325 -11.99 7.27 -11.94
CA HIS A 325 -12.20 5.83 -12.18
C HIS A 325 -11.16 5.07 -11.38
N ASP A 326 -11.54 4.61 -10.20
CA ASP A 326 -10.72 3.77 -9.31
C ASP A 326 -10.95 2.29 -9.66
N THR A 327 -9.98 1.64 -10.29
CA THR A 327 -10.18 0.30 -10.86
C THR A 327 -10.25 -0.79 -9.81
N CYS A 328 -9.36 -0.76 -8.82
CA CYS A 328 -9.40 -1.73 -7.73
C CYS A 328 -10.33 -1.32 -6.58
N GLY A 329 -10.85 -0.08 -6.56
CA GLY A 329 -11.59 0.43 -5.41
C GLY A 329 -10.68 0.71 -4.21
N VAL A 330 -9.46 1.19 -4.46
CA VAL A 330 -8.45 1.48 -3.42
C VAL A 330 -8.94 2.54 -2.44
N HIS A 331 -9.86 3.42 -2.85
CA HIS A 331 -10.56 4.30 -1.92
C HIS A 331 -11.25 3.51 -0.80
N ASN A 332 -11.90 2.41 -1.14
CA ASN A 332 -12.72 1.66 -0.19
C ASN A 332 -11.90 0.63 0.60
N LEU A 333 -10.79 0.15 0.05
CA LEU A 333 -9.89 -0.79 0.72
C LEU A 333 -8.85 -0.09 1.60
N HIS A 334 -8.25 0.99 1.10
CA HIS A 334 -7.12 1.65 1.75
C HIS A 334 -7.45 3.07 2.21
N GLY A 335 -8.15 3.86 1.38
CA GLY A 335 -8.46 5.26 1.70
C GLY A 335 -9.37 5.41 2.92
N LEU A 336 -10.61 4.92 2.84
CA LEU A 336 -11.58 4.99 3.92
C LEU A 336 -11.12 4.22 5.16
N PRO A 337 -10.62 2.98 5.07
CA PRO A 337 -10.07 2.29 6.25
C PRO A 337 -8.86 3.02 6.83
N GLY A 338 -8.00 3.64 6.00
CA GLY A 338 -6.89 4.48 6.46
C GLY A 338 -7.34 5.71 7.24
N VAL A 339 -8.40 6.38 6.78
CA VAL A 339 -9.06 7.48 7.51
C VAL A 339 -9.68 6.98 8.81
N VAL A 340 -10.37 5.84 8.79
CA VAL A 340 -10.89 5.20 10.01
C VAL A 340 -9.76 4.92 11.00
N GLY A 341 -8.59 4.48 10.52
CA GLY A 341 -7.41 4.26 11.36
C GLY A 341 -6.83 5.52 11.97
N GLY A 342 -6.68 6.59 11.18
CA GLY A 342 -6.28 7.89 11.72
C GLY A 342 -7.24 8.42 12.79
N LEU A 343 -8.55 8.29 12.55
CA LEU A 343 -9.59 8.65 13.53
C LEU A 343 -9.55 7.76 14.78
N ALA A 344 -9.36 6.45 14.62
CA ALA A 344 -9.20 5.52 15.72
C ALA A 344 -7.96 5.84 16.55
N GLY A 345 -6.85 6.25 15.92
CA GLY A 345 -5.65 6.74 16.58
C GLY A 345 -5.90 7.99 17.44
N ILE A 346 -6.68 8.95 16.93
CA ILE A 346 -7.09 10.15 17.69
C ILE A 346 -7.93 9.74 18.91
N VAL A 347 -8.91 8.86 18.73
CA VAL A 347 -9.77 8.36 19.82
C VAL A 347 -8.96 7.59 20.85
N ALA A 348 -8.04 6.71 20.43
CA ALA A 348 -7.18 5.95 21.33
C ALA A 348 -6.31 6.87 22.19
N VAL A 349 -5.72 7.91 21.60
CA VAL A 349 -4.98 8.95 22.33
C VAL A 349 -5.89 9.70 23.31
N ALA A 350 -7.10 10.10 22.88
CA ALA A 350 -8.07 10.77 23.74
C ALA A 350 -8.48 9.93 24.97
N MET A 351 -8.49 8.60 24.81
CA MET A 351 -8.75 7.62 25.86
C MET A 351 -7.52 7.29 26.72
N GLY A 352 -6.37 7.95 26.49
CA GLY A 352 -5.15 7.74 27.27
C GLY A 352 -4.35 6.49 26.88
N ALA A 353 -4.61 5.90 25.71
CA ALA A 353 -3.89 4.70 25.26
C ALA A 353 -2.45 5.00 24.76
N SER A 354 -2.12 6.28 24.53
CA SER A 354 -0.78 6.76 24.16
C SER A 354 -0.59 8.21 24.62
N ASN A 355 0.67 8.60 24.86
CA ASN A 355 1.07 9.96 25.26
C ASN A 355 1.25 10.92 24.08
N THR A 356 0.99 10.48 22.84
CA THR A 356 1.00 11.34 21.66
C THR A 356 -0.04 12.46 21.74
N SER A 357 0.15 13.53 20.98
CA SER A 357 -0.83 14.62 20.91
C SER A 357 -1.97 14.29 19.93
N MET A 358 -3.22 14.46 20.34
CA MET A 358 -4.39 14.35 19.45
C MET A 358 -4.29 15.29 18.26
N ALA A 359 -3.79 16.52 18.48
CA ALA A 359 -3.60 17.51 17.43
C ALA A 359 -2.54 17.05 16.43
N MET A 360 -1.48 16.38 16.89
CA MET A 360 -0.45 15.83 16.01
C MET A 360 -0.95 14.61 15.23
N GLN A 361 -1.79 13.76 15.81
CA GLN A 361 -2.46 12.68 15.07
C GLN A 361 -3.37 13.24 13.96
N ALA A 362 -4.13 14.30 14.26
CA ALA A 362 -4.96 14.97 13.25
C ALA A 362 -4.10 15.65 12.16
N ALA A 363 -2.98 16.27 12.54
CA ALA A 363 -2.03 16.85 11.59
C ALA A 363 -1.39 15.77 10.70
N ALA A 364 -1.06 14.60 11.24
CA ALA A 364 -0.53 13.48 10.49
C ALA A 364 -1.53 12.93 9.46
N LEU A 365 -2.79 12.74 9.84
CA LEU A 365 -3.85 12.33 8.92
C LEU A 365 -4.05 13.38 7.81
N GLY A 366 -4.18 14.65 8.20
CA GLY A 366 -4.43 15.76 7.28
C GLY A 366 -3.29 16.00 6.30
N SER A 367 -2.04 15.95 6.78
CA SER A 367 -0.85 16.09 5.94
C SER A 367 -0.65 14.91 5.00
N SER A 368 -0.93 13.67 5.43
CA SER A 368 -0.85 12.48 4.58
C SER A 368 -1.80 12.57 3.40
N ILE A 369 -3.06 12.92 3.66
CA ILE A 369 -4.05 13.10 2.58
C ILE A 369 -3.69 14.31 1.71
N GLY A 370 -3.32 15.44 2.32
CA GLY A 370 -3.01 16.68 1.60
C GLY A 370 -1.81 16.53 0.67
N THR A 371 -0.70 15.97 1.18
CA THR A 371 0.52 15.70 0.39
C THR A 371 0.24 14.69 -0.71
N ALA A 372 -0.51 13.62 -0.41
CA ALA A 372 -0.90 12.63 -1.40
C ALA A 372 -1.70 13.23 -2.56
N VAL A 373 -2.72 14.07 -2.27
CA VAL A 373 -3.53 14.71 -3.31
C VAL A 373 -2.68 15.66 -4.16
N VAL A 374 -1.84 16.50 -3.54
CA VAL A 374 -0.96 17.43 -4.28
C VAL A 374 0.03 16.66 -5.17
N GLY A 375 0.74 15.69 -4.60
CA GLY A 375 1.71 14.87 -5.32
C GLY A 375 1.07 14.05 -6.44
N GLY A 376 -0.11 13.48 -6.19
CA GLY A 376 -0.87 12.70 -7.17
C GLY A 376 -1.43 13.55 -8.31
N LEU A 377 -1.87 14.79 -8.03
CA LEU A 377 -2.27 15.74 -9.09
C LEU A 377 -1.08 16.11 -9.98
N MET A 378 0.06 16.47 -9.38
CA MET A 378 1.29 16.80 -10.11
C MET A 378 1.77 15.62 -10.96
N THR A 379 1.81 14.43 -10.37
CA THR A 379 2.21 13.20 -11.06
C THR A 379 1.24 12.87 -12.18
N GLY A 380 -0.08 12.94 -11.93
CA GLY A 380 -1.10 12.73 -12.95
C GLY A 380 -0.95 13.64 -14.16
N LEU A 381 -0.60 14.92 -13.96
CA LEU A 381 -0.35 15.87 -15.05
C LEU A 381 0.84 15.45 -15.93
N ILE A 382 1.91 14.96 -15.31
CA ILE A 382 3.09 14.43 -16.01
C ILE A 382 2.72 13.14 -16.77
N LEU A 383 2.01 12.23 -16.12
CA LEU A 383 1.60 10.94 -16.72
C LEU A 383 0.59 11.10 -17.85
N LYS A 384 -0.15 12.22 -17.91
CA LYS A 384 -1.15 12.49 -18.96
C LYS A 384 -0.53 12.80 -20.31
N LEU A 385 0.75 13.15 -20.36
CA LEU A 385 1.42 13.49 -21.61
C LEU A 385 1.38 12.30 -22.60
N PRO A 386 1.13 12.52 -23.91
CA PRO A 386 0.85 11.46 -24.88
C PRO A 386 2.06 10.64 -25.35
N LEU A 387 3.22 10.81 -24.71
CA LEU A 387 4.48 10.15 -25.11
C LEU A 387 4.82 8.90 -24.29
N TRP A 388 4.02 8.57 -23.27
CA TRP A 388 4.33 7.47 -22.35
C TRP A 388 3.76 6.12 -22.79
N GLY A 389 3.17 6.04 -23.99
CA GLY A 389 2.69 4.78 -24.57
C GLY A 389 1.51 4.19 -23.82
N GLN A 390 0.63 5.04 -23.25
CA GLN A 390 -0.63 4.63 -22.65
C GLN A 390 -1.51 3.84 -23.65
N PRO A 391 -2.34 2.90 -23.18
CA PRO A 391 -3.25 2.17 -24.06
C PRO A 391 -4.34 3.11 -24.60
N SER A 392 -4.88 2.81 -25.78
CA SER A 392 -6.14 3.41 -26.23
C SER A 392 -7.31 2.88 -25.40
N ASP A 393 -8.44 3.57 -25.39
CA ASP A 393 -9.61 3.17 -24.59
C ASP A 393 -10.09 1.75 -24.88
N GLN A 394 -10.02 1.30 -26.13
CA GLN A 394 -10.38 -0.08 -26.57
C GLN A 394 -9.41 -1.15 -26.05
N ASN A 395 -8.17 -0.75 -25.77
CA ASN A 395 -7.08 -1.63 -25.39
C ASN A 395 -6.80 -1.59 -23.88
N CYS A 396 -7.62 -0.88 -23.10
CA CYS A 396 -7.52 -0.92 -21.65
C CYS A 396 -7.82 -2.33 -21.13
N TYR A 397 -7.18 -2.70 -20.01
CA TYR A 397 -7.36 -3.97 -19.32
C TYR A 397 -7.07 -5.22 -20.17
N ASP A 398 -6.21 -5.11 -21.20
CA ASP A 398 -5.78 -6.25 -22.02
C ASP A 398 -4.25 -6.40 -22.03
N ASP A 399 -3.76 -7.56 -21.57
CA ASP A 399 -2.34 -7.89 -21.54
C ASP A 399 -1.69 -7.88 -22.93
N SER A 400 -2.44 -8.16 -24.01
CA SER A 400 -1.89 -8.23 -25.37
C SER A 400 -1.29 -6.92 -25.88
N VAL A 401 -1.56 -5.81 -25.21
CA VAL A 401 -0.96 -4.50 -25.52
C VAL A 401 0.54 -4.51 -25.23
N TYR A 402 0.97 -5.16 -24.14
CA TYR A 402 2.35 -5.11 -23.66
C TYR A 402 3.04 -6.47 -23.59
N TRP A 403 2.25 -7.55 -23.55
CA TRP A 403 2.73 -8.90 -23.37
C TRP A 403 2.49 -9.76 -24.60
N LYS A 404 3.38 -10.73 -24.80
CA LYS A 404 3.07 -11.87 -25.67
C LYS A 404 2.11 -12.77 -24.92
N VAL A 405 0.88 -12.86 -25.40
CA VAL A 405 -0.16 -13.71 -24.81
C VAL A 405 -0.44 -14.92 -25.70
N PRO A 406 -0.77 -16.09 -25.13
CA PRO A 406 -1.24 -17.23 -25.90
C PRO A 406 -2.54 -16.92 -26.67
N LYS A 407 -2.78 -17.66 -27.77
CA LYS A 407 -4.01 -17.49 -28.59
C LYS A 407 -5.28 -17.90 -27.84
N THR A 408 -5.18 -18.92 -27.00
CA THR A 408 -6.24 -19.38 -26.09
C THR A 408 -5.95 -18.82 -24.70
N ARG A 409 -6.88 -18.06 -24.13
CA ARG A 409 -6.81 -17.52 -22.77
C ARG A 409 -7.89 -18.13 -21.92
#